data_AF-A0A8T6EB36-F1
#
_entry.id   AF-A0A8T6EB36-F1
#
_cell.length_a   1.000
_cell.length_b   1.000
_cell.length_c   1.000
_cell.angle_alpha   90.00
_cell.angle_beta   90.00
_cell.angle_gamma   90.00
#
_symmetry.space_group_name_H-M   'P 1'
#
loop_
_entity.id
_entity.type
_entity.pdbx_description
1 polymer ?
#
loop_
_entity_poly.entity_id
_entity_poly.type
_entity_poly.pdbx_seq_one_letter_code
_entity_poly.pdbx_strand_id
1 'polypeptide(L)' 'MRIAVFGGDGFVGWPTCLHLSNAGHEITIVDNLSRRRIDTELGVQSLTPMDSIQE' A
#
# COMPACT_ATOMS: atom_id res chain seq x y z
N MET A 1 -4.05 -17.34 7.88
CA MET A 1 -2.82 -17.79 7.16
C MET A 1 -1.78 -16.68 7.26
N ARG A 2 -0.50 -16.96 7.00
CA ARG A 2 0.53 -15.93 6.85
C ARG A 2 0.68 -15.57 5.38
N ILE A 3 0.55 -14.30 5.01
CA ILE A 3 0.51 -13.82 3.62
C ILE A 3 1.51 -12.68 3.45
N ALA A 4 2.40 -12.78 2.47
CA ALA A 4 3.25 -11.68 2.05
C ALA A 4 2.63 -10.97 0.83
N VAL A 5 2.46 -9.65 0.90
CA VAL A 5 1.93 -8.82 -0.18
C VAL A 5 3.02 -7.90 -0.69
N PHE A 6 3.47 -8.14 -1.92
CA PHE A 6 4.40 -7.26 -2.63
C PHE A 6 3.62 -6.14 -3.31
N GLY A 7 4.00 -4.89 -3.07
CA GLY A 7 3.27 -3.73 -3.59
C GLY A 7 2.05 -3.34 -2.74
N GLY A 8 2.07 -3.65 -1.44
CA GLY A 8 0.94 -3.45 -0.54
C GLY A 8 0.58 -1.98 -0.25
N ASP A 9 1.44 -1.02 -0.60
CA ASP A 9 1.15 0.43 -0.50
C ASP A 9 0.42 0.96 -1.76
N GLY A 10 0.31 0.15 -2.82
CA GLY A 10 -0.34 0.54 -4.06
C GLY A 10 -1.88 0.58 -3.97
N PHE A 11 -2.50 1.18 -4.99
CA PHE A 11 -3.96 1.34 -5.10
C PHE A 11 -4.76 0.05 -4.89
N VAL A 12 -4.30 -1.07 -5.46
CA VAL A 12 -4.93 -2.39 -5.27
C VAL A 12 -4.37 -3.11 -4.03
N GLY A 13 -3.07 -2.93 -3.75
CA GLY A 13 -2.38 -3.61 -2.67
C GLY A 13 -2.94 -3.25 -1.30
N TRP A 14 -3.16 -1.97 -1.05
CA TRP A 14 -3.62 -1.47 0.24
C TRP A 14 -5.00 -2.00 0.66
N PRO A 15 -6.07 -1.83 -0.15
CA PRO A 15 -7.37 -2.40 0.20
C PRO A 15 -7.36 -3.93 0.27
N THR A 16 -6.50 -4.60 -0.51
CA THR A 16 -6.31 -6.06 -0.41
C THR A 16 -5.73 -6.45 0.94
N CYS A 17 -4.70 -5.75 1.42
CA CYS A 17 -4.11 -5.99 2.75
C CYS A 17 -5.14 -5.78 3.86
N LEU A 18 -5.93 -4.70 3.79
CA LEU A 18 -6.99 -4.42 4.76
C LEU A 18 -8.06 -5.52 4.76
N HIS A 19 -8.50 -5.96 3.58
CA HIS A 19 -9.49 -7.03 3.46
C HIS A 19 -8.98 -8.35 4.06
N LEU A 20 -7.76 -8.76 3.72
CA LEU A 20 -7.16 -10.00 4.21
C LEU A 20 -6.88 -9.94 5.72
N SER A 21 -6.47 -8.77 6.23
CA SER A 21 -6.31 -8.54 7.67
C SER A 21 -7.65 -8.67 8.40
N ASN A 22 -8.72 -8.07 7.85
CA ASN A 22 -10.07 -8.18 8.42
C ASN A 22 -10.62 -9.62 8.39
N ALA A 23 -10.16 -10.44 7.46
CA ALA A 23 -10.46 -11.88 7.39
C ALA A 23 -9.64 -12.74 8.39
N GLY A 24 -8.82 -12.12 9.25
CA GLY A 24 -8.04 -12.81 10.28
C GLY A 24 -6.74 -13.43 9.76
N HIS A 25 -6.15 -12.88 8.69
CA HIS A 25 -4.85 -13.30 8.20
C HIS A 25 -3.72 -12.41 8.76
N GLU A 26 -2.56 -13.02 8.98
CA GLU A 26 -1.34 -12.30 9.35
C GLU A 26 -0.66 -11.86 8.06
N ILE A 27 -0.53 -10.54 7.87
CA ILE A 27 -0.04 -9.94 6.63
C ILE A 27 1.36 -9.35 6.86
N THR A 28 2.26 -9.55 5.90
CA THR A 28 3.52 -8.79 5.78
C THR A 28 3.51 -8.04 4.46
N ILE A 29 3.61 -6.72 4.51
CA ILE A 29 3.71 -5.88 3.31
C ILE A 29 5.19 -5.70 2.95
N VAL A 30 5.52 -5.88 1.68
CA VAL A 30 6.83 -5.57 1.12
C VAL A 30 6.64 -4.52 0.03
N ASP A 31 7.12 -3.31 0.27
CA ASP A 31 6.99 -2.20 -0.66
C ASP A 31 8.22 -1.29 -0.58
N ASN A 32 8.65 -0.75 -1.72
CA ASN A 32 9.77 0.18 -1.82
C ASN A 32 9.32 1.64 -2.03
N LEU A 33 8.00 1.87 -2.05
CA LEU A 33 7.36 3.18 -2.13
C LEU A 33 7.65 3.93 -3.44
N SER A 34 8.10 3.23 -4.49
CA SER A 34 8.44 3.86 -5.76
C SER A 34 7.23 4.56 -6.38
N ARG A 35 6.01 4.04 -6.17
CA ARG A 35 4.77 4.64 -6.66
C ARG A 35 4.59 6.07 -6.16
N ARG A 36 4.78 6.31 -4.86
CA ARG A 36 4.67 7.65 -4.24
C ARG A 36 5.74 8.61 -4.75
N ARG A 37 6.96 8.08 -4.98
CA ARG A 37 8.06 8.88 -5.56
C ARG A 37 7.73 9.33 -6.98
N ILE A 38 7.19 8.42 -7.80
CA ILE A 38 6.74 8.73 -9.17
C ILE A 38 5.64 9.80 -9.16
N ASP A 39 4.69 9.76 -8.22
CA ASP A 39 3.67 10.82 -8.07
C ASP A 39 4.32 12.19 -7.88
N THR A 40 5.30 12.25 -6.97
CA THR A 40 6.02 13.47 -6.67
C THR A 40 6.84 13.97 -7.87
N GLU A 41 7.56 13.07 -8.55
CA GLU A 41 8.38 13.39 -9.72
C GLU A 41 7.54 13.91 -10.90
N LEU A 42 6.35 13.35 -11.10
CA LEU A 42 5.44 13.76 -12.17
C LEU A 42 4.53 14.93 -11.78
N GLY A 43 4.56 15.38 -10.52
CA GLY A 43 3.68 16.43 -10.00
C GLY A 43 2.20 16.02 -10.02
N VAL A 44 1.92 14.73 -9.89
CA VAL A 44 0.56 14.17 -9.88
C VAL A 44 0.20 13.69 -8.47
N GLN A 45 -1.09 13.43 -8.26
CA GLN A 45 -1.60 12.97 -6.97
C GLN A 45 -2.37 11.67 -7.14
N SER A 46 -2.35 10.83 -6.11
CA SER A 46 -3.22 9.67 -6.04
C SER A 46 -4.69 10.09 -6.06
N LEU A 47 -5.53 9.28 -6.72
CA LEU A 47 -6.98 9.46 -6.75
C LEU A 47 -7.59 9.35 -5.35
N THR A 48 -7.03 8.48 -4.50
CA THR A 48 -7.40 8.35 -3.10
C THR A 48 -6.41 9.12 -2.24
N PRO A 49 -6.86 9.86 -1.21
CA PRO A 49 -5.96 10.47 -0.24
C PRO A 49 -4.99 9.44 0.33
N MET A 50 -3.71 9.82 0.41
CA MET A 50 -2.67 8.99 1.00
C MET A 50 -2.11 9.71 2.21
N ASP A 51 -2.10 9.05 3.36
CA ASP A 51 -1.40 9.54 4.55
C ASP A 51 0.12 9.37 4.41
N SER A 52 0.85 10.07 5.27
CA SER A 52 2.30 9.94 5.35
C SER A 52 2.68 8.55 5.88
N ILE A 53 3.89 8.09 5.56
CA ILE A 53 4.41 6.81 6.07
C ILE A 53 5.03 6.97 7.46
N GLN A 54 5.24 8.22 7.87
CA GLN A 54 5.93 8.59 9.10
C GLN A 54 4.98 8.87 10.27
N GLU A 55 3.67 8.89 10.02
CA GLU A 55 2.61 8.98 11.04
C GLU A 55 2.12 7.59 11.48
#